data_AF-A0A1G1H9Y1-F1
#
_entry.id   AF-A0A1G1H9Y1-F1
#
_cell.length_a   1.000
_cell.length_b   1.000
_cell.length_c   1.000
_cell.angle_alpha   90.00
_cell.angle_beta   90.00
_cell.angle_gamma   90.00
#
_symmetry.space_group_name_H-M   'P 1'
#
loop_
_entity.id
_entity.type
_entity.pdbx_description
1 polymer ?
#
loop_
_entity_poly.entity_id
_entity_poly.type
_entity_poly.pdbx_seq_one_letter_code
_entity_poly.pdbx_strand_id
1 'polypeptide(L)' 'MKIECFMSEGCGSYHQLRENINKALSEQGVQADVSYHTVSYDEAMQLGIKGSPTIRINGKDFDEGGSPGML' A
#
# COMPACT_ATOMS: atom_id res chain seq x y z
N MET A 1 -7.87 11.92 -4.96
CA MET A 1 -7.77 11.10 -3.72
C MET A 1 -6.31 10.77 -3.46
N LYS A 2 -5.90 10.53 -2.21
CA LYS A 2 -4.51 10.16 -1.89
C LYS A 2 -4.45 8.68 -1.53
N ILE A 3 -3.56 7.94 -2.17
CA ILE A 3 -3.31 6.52 -1.90
C ILE A 3 -1.83 6.38 -1.53
N GLU A 4 -1.56 5.83 -0.36
CA GLU A 4 -0.21 5.63 0.16
C GLU A 4 0.01 4.15 0.34
N CYS A 5 1.02 3.59 -0.31
CA CYS A 5 1.35 2.18 -0.24
C CYS A 5 2.67 2.01 0.50
N PHE A 6 2.67 1.24 1.58
CA PHE A 6 3.83 0.96 2.40
C PHE A 6 4.26 -0.48 2.23
N MET A 7 5.56 -0.69 2.00
CA MET A 7 6.12 -2.01 1.69
C MET A 7 7.45 -2.19 2.39
N SER A 8 7.76 -3.41 2.80
CA SER A 8 9.10 -3.76 3.31
C SER A 8 10.15 -3.78 2.19
N GLU A 9 11.42 -3.52 2.52
CA GLU A 9 12.54 -3.50 1.56
C GLU A 9 12.68 -4.79 0.72
N GLY A 10 12.25 -5.94 1.26
CA GLY A 10 12.27 -7.24 0.58
C GLY A 10 10.96 -7.66 -0.10
N CYS A 11 9.97 -6.78 -0.23
CA CYS A 11 8.64 -7.18 -0.69
C CYS A 11 8.60 -7.47 -2.20
N GLY A 12 8.60 -8.75 -2.57
CA GLY A 12 8.54 -9.19 -3.97
C GLY A 12 7.26 -8.81 -4.73
N SER A 13 6.22 -8.34 -4.03
CA SER A 13 4.96 -7.93 -4.64
C SER A 13 4.92 -6.46 -5.08
N TYR A 14 6.01 -5.68 -4.92
CA TYR A 14 6.05 -4.24 -5.26
C TYR A 14 5.57 -3.94 -6.68
N HIS A 15 6.14 -4.63 -7.66
CA HIS A 15 5.78 -4.42 -9.07
C HIS A 15 4.32 -4.79 -9.33
N GLN A 16 3.87 -5.92 -8.81
CA GLN A 16 2.50 -6.39 -8.99
C GLN A 16 1.48 -5.45 -8.33
N LEU A 17 1.77 -4.95 -7.14
CA LEU A 17 0.91 -3.99 -6.43
C LEU A 17 0.73 -2.72 -7.24
N ARG A 18 1.84 -2.17 -7.76
CA ARG A 18 1.83 -0.95 -8.57
C ARG A 18 1.04 -1.12 -9.86
N GLU A 19 1.20 -2.25 -10.54
CA GLU A 19 0.41 -2.58 -11.73
C GLU A 19 -1.08 -2.68 -11.40
N ASN A 20 -1.44 -3.37 -10.31
CA ASN A 20 -2.83 -3.54 -9.88
C ASN A 20 -3.50 -2.20 -9.55
N ILE A 21 -2.79 -1.30 -8.83
CA ILE A 21 -3.34 0.02 -8.48
C ILE A 21 -3.54 0.87 -9.73
N ASN A 22 -2.54 0.93 -10.62
CA ASN A 22 -2.66 1.69 -11.86
C ASN A 22 -3.79 1.16 -12.75
N LYS A 23 -3.91 -0.17 -12.85
CA LYS A 23 -4.98 -0.81 -13.60
C LYS A 23 -6.35 -0.47 -13.02
N ALA A 24 -6.53 -0.61 -11.70
CA ALA A 24 -7.79 -0.29 -11.03
C ALA A 24 -8.19 1.18 -11.21
N LEU A 25 -7.23 2.12 -11.07
CA LEU A 25 -7.49 3.55 -11.28
C LEU A 25 -7.91 3.85 -12.72
N SER A 26 -7.23 3.22 -13.69
CA SER A 26 -7.54 3.37 -15.12
C SER A 26 -8.93 2.81 -15.46
N GLU A 27 -9.25 1.60 -15.00
CA GLU A 27 -10.54 0.95 -15.25
C GLU A 27 -11.72 1.70 -14.64
N GLN A 28 -11.51 2.34 -13.48
CA GLN A 28 -12.54 3.15 -12.82
C GLN A 28 -12.56 4.61 -13.30
N GLY A 29 -11.60 5.04 -14.14
CA GLY A 29 -11.47 6.42 -14.57
C GLY A 29 -11.19 7.41 -13.43
N VAL A 30 -10.56 6.94 -12.34
CA VAL A 30 -10.32 7.73 -11.13
C VAL A 30 -8.90 8.26 -11.12
N GLN A 31 -8.74 9.56 -10.87
CA GLN A 31 -7.44 10.16 -10.60
C GLN A 31 -7.12 10.13 -9.10
N ALA A 32 -6.00 9.48 -8.78
CA ALA A 32 -5.45 9.41 -7.44
C ALA A 32 -3.98 9.84 -7.44
N ASP A 33 -3.58 10.52 -6.38
CA ASP A 33 -2.18 10.75 -6.05
C ASP A 33 -1.67 9.52 -5.29
N VAL A 34 -0.86 8.70 -5.97
CA VAL A 34 -0.36 7.43 -5.43
C VAL A 34 1.10 7.55 -5.07
N SER A 35 1.40 7.38 -3.79
CA SER A 35 2.76 7.38 -3.25
C SER A 35 3.15 5.97 -2.78
N TYR A 36 4.38 5.55 -3.11
CA TYR A 36 4.93 4.26 -2.71
C TYR A 36 6.10 4.50 -1.77
N HIS A 37 6.02 3.93 -0.57
CA HIS A 37 7.00 4.06 0.50
C HIS A 37 7.57 2.70 0.81
N THR A 38 8.88 2.58 0.69
CA THR A 38 9.60 1.45 1.27
C THR A 38 9.94 1.82 2.71
N VAL A 39 9.55 0.97 3.65
CA VAL A 39 9.76 1.17 5.09
C VAL A 39 10.48 -0.03 5.69
N SER A 40 11.39 0.25 6.61
CA SER A 40 11.99 -0.75 7.49
C SER A 40 10.99 -1.22 8.56
N TYR A 41 11.32 -2.30 9.27
CA TYR A 41 10.48 -2.80 10.36
C TYR A 41 10.24 -1.75 11.45
N ASP A 42 11.28 -1.02 11.86
CA ASP A 42 11.19 0.01 12.89
C ASP A 42 10.29 1.18 12.45
N GLU A 43 10.44 1.63 11.19
CA GLU A 43 9.58 2.66 10.61
C GLU A 43 8.13 2.20 10.50
N ALA A 44 7.91 0.94 10.09
CA ALA A 44 6.57 0.35 10.03
C ALA A 44 5.90 0.36 11.41
N MET A 45 6.63 -0.03 12.47
CA MET A 45 6.10 0.03 13.84
C MET A 45 5.76 1.45 14.29
N GLN A 46 6.61 2.43 13.99
CA GLN A 46 6.35 3.85 14.31
C GLN A 46 5.13 4.41 13.57
N LEU A 47 4.92 3.97 12.33
CA LEU A 47 3.78 4.35 11.49
C LEU A 47 2.51 3.54 11.78
N GLY A 48 2.57 2.56 12.68
CA GLY A 48 1.47 1.66 13.02
C GLY A 48 1.10 0.67 11.90
N ILE A 49 2.03 0.42 10.98
CA ILE A 49 1.87 -0.53 9.87
C ILE A 49 2.08 -1.94 10.40
N LYS A 50 1.07 -2.80 10.21
CA LYS A 50 1.04 -4.17 10.75
C LYS A 50 1.37 -5.26 9.73
N GLY A 51 1.54 -4.88 8.45
CA GLY A 51 1.61 -5.80 7.32
C GLY A 51 2.33 -5.18 6.13
N SER A 52 2.87 -6.03 5.26
CA SER A 52 3.35 -5.62 3.95
C SER A 52 2.67 -6.49 2.87
N PRO A 53 2.04 -5.88 1.85
CA PRO A 53 1.85 -4.45 1.63
C PRO A 53 0.73 -3.87 2.53
N THR A 54 0.86 -2.61 2.96
CA THR A 54 -0.24 -1.84 3.57
C THR A 54 -0.64 -0.70 2.65
N ILE A 55 -1.93 -0.53 2.40
CA ILE A 55 -2.46 0.57 1.58
C ILE A 55 -3.28 1.48 2.49
N ARG A 56 -3.01 2.78 2.45
CA ARG A 56 -3.81 3.84 3.06
C ARG A 56 -4.51 4.66 2.00
N ILE A 57 -5.81 4.89 2.17
CA ILE A 57 -6.59 5.78 1.31
C ILE A 57 -7.03 6.97 2.16
N ASN A 58 -6.60 8.17 1.78
CA ASN A 58 -6.83 9.41 2.51
C ASN A 58 -6.48 9.31 4.02
N GLY A 59 -5.34 8.65 4.32
CA GLY A 59 -4.85 8.47 5.70
C GLY A 59 -5.53 7.36 6.51
N LYS A 60 -6.44 6.58 5.91
CA LYS A 60 -7.07 5.42 6.56
C LYS A 60 -6.56 4.12 5.94
N ASP A 61 -6.21 3.15 6.77
CA ASP A 61 -5.84 1.81 6.30
C ASP A 61 -7.01 1.22 5.51
N PHE A 62 -6.74 0.76 4.30
CA PHE A 62 -7.71 0.09 3.44
C PHE A 62 -8.07 -1.29 3.99
N ASP A 63 -7.22 -1.86 4.84
CA ASP A 63 -7.29 -3.23 5.33
C ASP A 63 -8.12 -3.38 6.63
N GLU A 64 -9.39 -2.96 6.58
CA GLU A 64 -10.42 -3.48 7.48
C GLU A 64 -11.08 -4.77 6.91
N GLY A 65 -10.51 -5.42 5.88
CA GLY A 65 -11.17 -6.57 5.24
C GLY A 65 -10.41 -7.37 4.17
N GLY A 66 -9.08 -7.29 4.04
CA GLY A 66 -8.32 -7.94 2.97
C GLY A 66 -7.07 -8.67 3.45
N SER A 67 -7.23 -9.94 3.82
CA SER A 67 -6.19 -10.97 4.04
C SER A 67 -4.76 -10.47 4.37
N PRO A 68 -4.33 -10.51 5.65
CA PRO A 68 -3.04 -9.99 6.05
C PRO A 68 -1.90 -10.72 5.33
N GLY A 69 -1.13 -9.98 4.53
CA GLY A 69 0.20 -10.42 4.12
C GLY A 69 1.11 -10.51 5.34
N MET A 70 1.75 -11.66 5.55
CA MET A 70 2.72 -11.83 6.63
C MET A 70 3.92 -10.88 6.43
N LEU A 71 4.26 -10.14 7.49
CA LEU A 71 5.50 -9.37 7.63
C LEU A 71 6.73 -10.28 7.60
#